data_AF-A0A382FQ43-F1
#
_entry.id   AF-A0A382FQ43-F1
#
_cell.length_a   1.000
_cell.length_b   1.000
_cell.length_c   1.000
_cell.angle_alpha   90.00
_cell.angle_beta   90.00
_cell.angle_gamma   90.00
#
_symmetry.space_group_name_H-M   'P 1'
#
loop_
_entity.id
_entity.type
_entity.pdbx_description
1 polymer ?
#
loop_
_entity_poly.entity_id
_entity_poly.type
_entity_poly.pdbx_seq_one_letter_code
_entity_poly.pdbx_strand_id
1 'polypeptide(L)' 'MAKRFSTAEERFRHIYESNHWDEAESVSGPGSTMEETEPIRRELPALLGELGATSLLDLPCGDFHWMQHT' A
#
# COMPACT_ATOMS: atom_id res chain seq x y z
N MET A 1 -9.56 20.76 18.37
CA MET A 1 -9.51 19.55 19.23
C MET A 1 -9.14 18.37 18.36
N ALA A 2 -8.25 17.49 18.80
CA ALA A 2 -7.91 16.28 18.04
C ALA A 2 -9.13 15.33 18.00
N LYS A 3 -9.55 14.94 16.79
CA LYS A 3 -10.60 13.93 16.62
C LYS A 3 -10.08 12.60 17.13
N ARG A 4 -10.76 12.02 18.11
CA ARG A 4 -10.39 10.75 18.72
C ARG A 4 -11.35 9.68 18.21
N PHE A 5 -10.82 8.72 17.46
CA PHE A 5 -11.58 7.64 16.86
C PHE A 5 -11.69 6.45 17.82
N SER A 6 -12.87 5.85 17.92
CA SER A 6 -13.15 4.72 18.81
C SER A 6 -12.58 3.41 18.29
N THR A 7 -12.52 3.21 16.97
CA THR A 7 -12.07 1.94 16.36
C THR A 7 -10.95 2.14 15.33
N ALA A 8 -10.25 1.06 14.98
CA ALA A 8 -9.28 1.07 13.88
C ALA A 8 -9.98 1.33 12.54
N GLU A 9 -11.14 0.72 12.32
CA GLU A 9 -11.97 0.94 11.13
C GLU A 9 -12.31 2.41 10.95
N GLU A 10 -12.75 3.11 12.00
CA GLU A 10 -13.06 4.54 11.93
C GLU A 10 -11.82 5.40 11.63
N ARG A 11 -10.66 5.04 12.21
CA ARG A 11 -9.38 5.73 11.92
C ARG A 11 -9.00 5.57 10.46
N PHE A 12 -8.92 4.34 9.98
CA PHE A 12 -8.47 4.04 8.63
C PHE A 12 -9.48 4.49 7.57
N ARG A 13 -10.79 4.45 7.87
CA ARG A 13 -11.82 5.07 7.03
C ARG A 13 -11.59 6.56 6.88
N HIS A 14 -11.34 7.28 7.97
CA HIS A 14 -11.06 8.70 7.88
C HIS A 14 -9.76 8.99 7.12
N ILE A 15 -8.69 8.24 7.40
CA ILE A 15 -7.41 8.37 6.70
C ILE A 15 -7.61 8.24 5.19
N TYR A 16 -8.34 7.20 4.77
CA TYR A 16 -8.64 6.94 3.36
C TYR A 16 -9.54 8.02 2.73
N GLU A 17 -10.71 8.29 3.33
CA GLU A 17 -11.72 9.22 2.77
C GLU A 17 -11.22 10.66 2.68
N SER A 18 -10.34 11.08 3.59
CA SER A 18 -9.80 12.44 3.60
C SER A 18 -8.47 12.59 2.87
N ASN A 19 -7.95 11.50 2.28
CA ASN A 19 -6.56 11.43 1.83
C ASN A 19 -5.61 12.03 2.87
N HIS A 20 -5.69 11.56 4.12
CA HIS A 20 -5.07 12.23 5.26
C HIS A 20 -3.54 12.30 5.15
N TRP A 21 -2.94 11.36 4.41
CA TRP A 21 -1.51 11.34 4.15
C TRP A 21 -1.06 12.37 3.11
N ASP A 22 -2.02 13.07 2.47
CA ASP A 22 -1.80 14.11 1.47
C ASP A 22 -0.89 13.64 0.32
N GLU A 23 -1.14 12.42 -0.16
CA GLU A 23 -0.41 11.85 -1.29
C GLU A 23 -1.35 11.70 -2.48
N ALA A 24 -0.94 12.23 -3.64
CA ALA A 24 -1.76 12.25 -4.85
C ALA A 24 -1.73 10.92 -5.60
N GLU A 25 -0.62 10.19 -5.48
CA GLU A 25 -0.41 8.94 -6.20
C GLU A 25 -1.16 7.76 -5.56
N SER A 26 -1.14 7.68 -4.23
CA SER A 26 -1.74 6.61 -3.45
C SER A 26 -2.30 7.12 -2.14
N VAL A 27 -3.57 6.82 -1.86
CA VAL A 27 -4.24 7.16 -0.59
C VAL A 27 -3.74 6.31 0.58
N SER A 28 -2.95 5.28 0.30
CA SER A 28 -2.19 4.52 1.30
C SER A 28 -1.03 5.33 1.89
N GLY A 29 -0.64 6.44 1.25
CA GLY A 29 0.35 7.41 1.72
C GLY A 29 1.68 7.36 0.96
N PRO A 30 2.66 8.19 1.33
CA PRO A 30 3.89 8.41 0.55
C PRO A 30 4.75 7.16 0.38
N GLY A 31 4.74 6.25 1.36
CA GLY A 31 5.45 4.96 1.27
C GLY A 31 4.86 3.98 0.23
N SER A 32 3.71 4.31 -0.36
CA SER A 32 3.04 3.52 -1.39
C SER A 32 3.20 4.11 -2.80
N THR A 33 4.02 5.15 -2.96
CA THR A 33 4.33 5.74 -4.28
C THR A 33 5.14 4.78 -5.15
N MET A 34 5.15 5.00 -6.46
CA MET A 34 5.91 4.24 -7.43
C MET A 34 7.41 4.35 -7.16
N GLU A 35 7.88 5.51 -6.71
CA GLU A 35 9.28 5.70 -6.31
C GLU A 35 9.64 4.84 -5.10
N GLU A 36 8.85 4.90 -4.03
CA GLU A 36 9.12 4.13 -2.80
C GLU A 36 8.97 2.62 -2.99
N THR A 37 8.05 2.18 -3.87
CA THR A 37 7.80 0.76 -4.15
C THR A 37 8.67 0.20 -5.29
N GLU A 38 9.53 1.01 -5.91
CA GLU A 38 10.41 0.55 -7.00
C GLU A 38 11.35 -0.60 -6.60
N PRO A 39 12.04 -0.56 -5.44
CA PRO A 39 12.95 -1.65 -5.07
C PRO A 39 12.23 -3.00 -4.94
N ILE A 40 11.04 -3.03 -4.33
CA ILE A 40 10.30 -4.29 -4.18
C ILE A 40 9.78 -4.80 -5.52
N ARG A 41 9.28 -3.93 -6.41
CA ARG A 41 8.84 -4.34 -7.76
C ARG A 41 9.99 -4.93 -8.58
N ARG A 42 11.20 -4.40 -8.42
CA ARG A 42 12.38 -4.89 -9.14
C ARG A 42 12.86 -6.24 -8.63
N GLU A 43 12.97 -6.41 -7.31
CA GLU A 43 13.63 -7.60 -6.73
C GLU A 43 12.65 -8.77 -6.50
N LEU A 44 11.38 -8.49 -6.20
CA LEU A 44 10.42 -9.52 -5.81
C LEU A 44 10.14 -10.58 -6.90
N PRO A 45 9.99 -10.25 -8.19
CA PRO A 45 9.76 -11.25 -9.23
C PRO A 45 10.88 -12.29 -9.34
N ALA A 46 12.14 -11.86 -9.22
CA ALA A 46 13.29 -12.76 -9.25
C ALA A 46 13.26 -13.72 -8.05
N LEU A 47 13.04 -13.19 -6.84
CA LEU A 47 12.91 -13.99 -5.63
C LEU A 47 11.76 -15.02 -5.71
N LEU A 48 10.60 -14.60 -6.23
CA LEU A 48 9.47 -15.52 -6.44
C LEU A 48 9.82 -16.64 -7.42
N GLY A 49 10.57 -16.31 -8.48
CA GLY A 49 11.10 -17.29 -9.43
C GLY A 49 12.05 -18.31 -8.79
N GLU A 50 12.97 -17.85 -7.94
CA GLU A 50 13.91 -18.71 -7.19
C GLU A 50 13.19 -19.65 -6.22
N LEU A 51 12.13 -19.17 -5.57
CA LEU A 51 11.32 -19.96 -4.65
C LEU A 51 10.36 -20.93 -5.37
N GLY A 52 10.22 -20.81 -6.70
CA GLY A 52 9.19 -21.54 -7.45
C GLY A 52 7.76 -21.18 -7.03
N ALA A 53 7.57 -19.95 -6.54
CA ALA A 53 6.26 -19.49 -6.08
C ALA A 53 5.31 -19.28 -7.25
N THR A 54 4.10 -19.84 -7.15
CA THR A 54 3.07 -19.76 -8.21
C THR A 54 1.94 -18.79 -7.87
N SER A 55 1.89 -18.30 -6.64
CA SER A 55 0.90 -17.34 -6.15
C SER A 55 1.52 -16.42 -5.10
N LEU A 56 1.18 -15.13 -5.18
CA LEU A 56 1.51 -14.11 -4.18
C LEU A 56 0.21 -13.51 -3.64
N LEU A 57 0.14 -13.32 -2.32
CA LEU A 57 -0.97 -12.66 -1.65
C LEU A 57 -0.42 -11.50 -0.80
N ASP A 58 -0.88 -10.29 -1.07
CA ASP A 58 -0.55 -9.09 -0.31
C ASP A 58 -1.75 -8.64 0.53
N LEU A 59 -1.60 -8.72 1.86
CA LEU A 59 -2.64 -8.39 2.82
C LEU A 59 -2.05 -7.66 4.05
N PRO A 60 -2.44 -6.40 4.31
CA PRO A 60 -3.29 -5.53 3.47
C PRO A 60 -2.53 -4.91 2.29
N CYS A 61 -3.09 -4.95 1.08
CA CYS A 61 -2.51 -4.32 -0.13
C CYS A 61 -2.85 -2.82 -0.29
N GLY A 62 -3.54 -2.22 0.69
CA GLY A 62 -3.99 -0.82 0.62
C GLY A 62 -4.97 -0.58 -0.53
N ASP A 63 -4.65 0.39 -1.38
CA ASP A 63 -5.37 0.77 -2.61
C ASP A 63 -4.89 0.01 -3.86
N PHE A 64 -4.09 -1.06 -3.67
CA PHE A 64 -3.59 -1.92 -4.75
C PHE A 64 -2.72 -1.17 -5.78
N HIS A 65 -2.13 -0.03 -5.40
CA HIS A 65 -1.50 0.89 -6.34
C HIS A 65 -0.25 0.31 -7.04
N TRP A 66 0.71 -0.19 -6.27
CA TRP A 66 1.97 -0.70 -6.83
C TRP A 66 1.76 -1.94 -7.72
N MET A 67 0.85 -2.83 -7.30
CA MET A 67 0.53 -4.07 -8.04
C MET A 67 -0.16 -3.82 -9.38
N GLN A 68 -0.85 -2.69 -9.55
CA GLN A 68 -1.42 -2.31 -10.86
C GLN A 68 -0.35 -1.97 -11.90
N HIS A 69 0.87 -1.67 -11.46
CA HIS A 69 1.97 -1.18 -12.28
C HIS A 69 3.20 -2.11 -12.26
N THR A 70 3.03 -3.35 -11.83
CA THR A 70 4.08 -4.40 -11.78
C THR A 70 3.87 -5.43 -12.88
#